data_AF-A0A0N1LTQ7-F1
#
_entry.id   AF-A0A0N1LTQ7-F1
#
_cell.length_a   1.000
_cell.length_b   1.000
_cell.length_c   1.000
_cell.angle_alpha   90.00
_cell.angle_beta   90.00
_cell.angle_gamma   90.00
#
_symmetry.space_group_name_H-M   'P 1'
#
loop_
_entity.id
_entity.type
_entity.pdbx_description
1 polymer ?
#
loop_
_entity_poly.entity_id
_entity_poly.type
_entity_poly.pdbx_seq_one_letter_code
_entity_poly.pdbx_strand_id
1 'polypeptide(L)'
;MQEILASAGAAIAAWFAVYFVGKPVVALQQQRIAALQTAERYYAVDISASEAERDAAAKALFEAGVALRAYHRGWSTAVRMWSWGWGYDLDLATQCLFGLAEGARSDAPTSPDARRNTLNALYIALAAHKHLPRETVDAIRRMIAQTQTASHDTARADGTPS
;
A
#
# COMPACT_ATOMS: atom_id res chain seq x y z
N MET A 1 -12.05 -47.62 -6.42
CA MET A 1 -12.81 -46.50 -7.03
C MET A 1 -12.84 -45.26 -6.12
N GLN A 2 -12.99 -45.40 -4.80
CA GLN A 2 -12.92 -44.26 -3.85
C GLN A 2 -11.55 -43.57 -3.76
N GLU A 3 -10.42 -44.32 -3.84
CA GLU A 3 -9.07 -43.72 -3.80
C GLU A 3 -8.73 -42.84 -5.01
N ILE A 4 -9.29 -43.17 -6.19
CA ILE A 4 -9.08 -42.40 -7.42
C ILE A 4 -9.90 -41.10 -7.39
N LEU A 5 -11.09 -41.12 -6.78
CA LEU A 5 -11.90 -39.93 -6.54
C LEU A 5 -11.28 -39.01 -5.48
N ALA A 6 -10.67 -39.58 -4.44
CA ALA A 6 -9.96 -38.82 -3.42
C ALA A 6 -8.67 -38.18 -3.98
N SER A 7 -7.92 -38.88 -4.83
CA SER A 7 -6.71 -38.35 -5.48
C SER A 7 -7.02 -37.28 -6.53
N ALA A 8 -8.10 -37.45 -7.31
CA ALA A 8 -8.60 -36.44 -8.23
C ALA A 8 -9.13 -35.19 -7.48
N GLY A 9 -9.85 -35.39 -6.38
CA GLY A 9 -10.32 -34.31 -5.51
C GLY A 9 -9.17 -33.53 -4.88
N ALA A 10 -8.13 -34.22 -4.41
CA ALA A 10 -6.91 -33.60 -3.89
C ALA A 10 -6.15 -32.82 -4.98
N ALA A 11 -6.06 -33.36 -6.20
CA ALA A 11 -5.40 -32.68 -7.32
C ALA A 11 -6.17 -31.41 -7.77
N ILE A 12 -7.51 -31.48 -7.81
CA ILE A 12 -8.37 -30.32 -8.12
C ILE A 12 -8.27 -29.26 -7.01
N ALA A 13 -8.29 -29.67 -5.74
CA ALA A 13 -8.13 -28.76 -4.60
C ALA A 13 -6.74 -28.10 -4.59
N ALA A 14 -5.67 -28.85 -4.87
CA ALA A 14 -4.32 -28.33 -5.01
C ALA A 14 -4.20 -27.35 -6.19
N TRP A 15 -4.81 -27.67 -7.34
CA TRP A 15 -4.85 -26.78 -8.49
C TRP A 15 -5.59 -25.47 -8.18
N PHE A 16 -6.76 -25.56 -7.52
CA PHE A 16 -7.51 -24.40 -7.05
C PHE A 16 -6.71 -23.56 -6.04
N ALA A 17 -6.06 -24.19 -5.06
CA ALA A 17 -5.22 -23.50 -4.08
C ALA A 17 -4.07 -22.75 -4.76
N VAL A 18 -3.40 -23.35 -5.74
CA VAL A 18 -2.28 -22.71 -6.46
C VAL A 18 -2.77 -21.56 -7.34
N TYR A 19 -3.84 -21.75 -8.12
CA TYR A 19 -4.26 -20.77 -9.13
C TYR A 19 -5.15 -19.66 -8.58
N PHE A 20 -6.06 -19.95 -7.65
CA PHE A 20 -7.00 -18.97 -7.11
C PHE A 20 -6.53 -18.30 -5.82
N VAL A 21 -5.61 -18.93 -5.07
CA VAL A 21 -5.04 -18.35 -3.84
C VAL A 21 -3.56 -17.99 -4.04
N GLY A 22 -2.75 -18.93 -4.53
CA GLY A 22 -1.29 -18.74 -4.66
C GLY A 22 -0.89 -17.61 -5.61
N LYS A 23 -1.32 -17.67 -6.87
CA LYS A 23 -0.98 -16.66 -7.88
C LYS A 23 -1.35 -15.22 -7.49
N PRO A 24 -2.58 -14.90 -7.06
CA PRO A 24 -2.91 -13.53 -6.69
C PRO A 24 -2.18 -13.05 -5.44
N VAL A 25 -1.91 -13.93 -4.46
CA VAL A 25 -1.11 -13.57 -3.28
C VAL A 25 0.33 -13.25 -3.67
N VAL A 26 0.96 -14.06 -4.53
CA VAL A 26 2.33 -13.80 -5.00
C VAL A 26 2.40 -12.49 -5.79
N ALA A 27 1.42 -12.23 -6.66
CA ALA A 27 1.35 -10.97 -7.39
C ALA A 27 1.19 -9.77 -6.44
N LEU A 28 0.35 -9.87 -5.41
CA LEU A 28 0.23 -8.84 -4.37
C LEU A 28 1.57 -8.63 -3.64
N GLN A 29 2.29 -9.70 -3.29
CA GLN A 29 3.59 -9.58 -2.62
C GLN A 29 4.64 -8.89 -3.48
N GLN A 30 4.71 -9.21 -4.77
CA GLN A 30 5.59 -8.52 -5.72
C GLN A 30 5.29 -7.03 -5.78
N GLN A 31 4.00 -6.68 -5.80
CA GLN A 31 3.55 -5.30 -5.90
C GLN A 31 3.77 -4.54 -4.60
N ARG A 32 3.63 -5.20 -3.46
CA ARG A 32 4.06 -4.68 -2.15
C ARG A 32 5.54 -4.35 -2.13
N ILE A 33 6.41 -5.25 -2.59
CA ILE A 33 7.86 -5.02 -2.61
C ILE A 33 8.21 -3.89 -3.57
N ALA A 34 7.63 -3.89 -4.77
CA ALA A 34 7.85 -2.84 -5.77
C ALA A 34 7.43 -1.46 -5.24
N ALA A 35 6.28 -1.36 -4.57
CA ALA A 35 5.82 -0.13 -3.95
C ALA A 35 6.79 0.41 -2.89
N LEU A 36 7.30 -0.47 -2.03
CA LEU A 36 8.29 -0.09 -1.01
C LEU A 36 9.60 0.38 -1.63
N GLN A 37 10.13 -0.35 -2.62
CA GLN A 37 11.36 0.02 -3.31
C GLN A 37 11.23 1.35 -4.07
N THR A 38 10.10 1.57 -4.75
CA THR A 38 9.82 2.84 -5.43
C THR A 38 9.73 3.98 -4.42
N ALA A 39 9.04 3.78 -3.30
CA ALA A 39 8.95 4.79 -2.25
C ALA A 39 10.32 5.09 -1.61
N GLU A 40 11.10 4.07 -1.26
CA GLU A 40 12.46 4.21 -0.74
C GLU A 40 13.39 4.96 -1.69
N ARG A 41 13.22 4.76 -3.00
CA ARG A 41 14.01 5.44 -4.02
C ARG A 41 13.64 6.92 -4.15
N TYR A 42 12.36 7.25 -4.07
CA TYR A 42 11.85 8.56 -4.47
C TYR A 42 11.29 9.42 -3.32
N TYR A 43 11.21 8.93 -2.08
CA TYR A 43 10.64 9.71 -0.96
C TYR A 43 11.36 11.03 -0.69
N ALA A 44 12.66 11.11 -1.01
CA ALA A 44 13.46 12.31 -0.77
C ALA A 44 13.28 13.37 -1.86
N VAL A 45 12.79 12.98 -3.05
CA VAL A 45 12.62 13.88 -4.20
C VAL A 45 11.59 14.95 -3.89
N ASP A 46 11.98 16.20 -4.11
CA ASP A 46 11.15 17.39 -3.95
C ASP A 46 11.42 18.41 -5.05
N ILE A 47 10.87 19.61 -4.88
CA ILE A 47 11.00 20.72 -5.84
C ILE A 47 12.45 21.13 -6.16
N SER A 48 13.42 20.81 -5.29
CA SER A 48 14.83 21.12 -5.53
C SER A 48 15.52 20.19 -6.53
N ALA A 49 14.91 19.03 -6.82
CA ALA A 49 15.39 18.09 -7.82
C ALA A 49 15.12 18.58 -9.24
N SER A 50 15.85 18.03 -10.21
CA SER A 50 15.63 18.35 -11.63
C SER A 50 14.20 18.00 -12.06
N GLU A 51 13.63 18.74 -13.02
CA GLU A 51 12.28 18.48 -13.54
C GLU A 51 12.13 17.03 -14.04
N ALA A 52 13.12 16.52 -14.77
CA ALA A 52 13.13 15.14 -15.25
C ALA A 52 13.10 14.10 -14.11
N GLU A 53 13.77 14.39 -12.99
CA GLU A 53 13.76 13.52 -11.81
C GLU A 53 12.43 13.59 -11.05
N ARG A 54 11.85 14.79 -10.92
CA ARG A 54 10.52 15.00 -10.32
C ARG A 54 9.44 14.28 -11.10
N ASP A 55 9.46 14.38 -12.43
CA ASP A 55 8.50 13.69 -13.30
C ASP A 55 8.65 12.17 -13.24
N ALA A 56 9.89 11.67 -13.24
CA ALA A 56 10.16 10.25 -13.08
C ALA A 56 9.68 9.73 -11.71
N ALA A 57 9.96 10.47 -10.64
CA ALA A 57 9.51 10.13 -9.29
C ALA A 57 7.99 10.13 -9.19
N ALA A 58 7.33 11.19 -9.63
CA ALA A 58 5.89 11.34 -9.60
C ALA A 58 5.20 10.22 -10.40
N LYS A 59 5.68 9.93 -11.61
CA LYS A 59 5.16 8.85 -12.44
C LYS A 59 5.32 7.49 -11.77
N ALA A 60 6.51 7.16 -11.29
CA ALA A 60 6.78 5.85 -10.68
C ALA A 60 5.96 5.63 -9.40
N LEU A 61 5.88 6.64 -8.53
CA LEU A 61 5.07 6.59 -7.31
C LEU A 61 3.58 6.46 -7.62
N PHE A 62 3.09 7.20 -8.61
CA PHE A 62 1.70 7.12 -9.04
C PHE A 62 1.36 5.75 -9.65
N GLU A 63 2.21 5.22 -10.52
CA GLU A 63 2.04 3.88 -11.11
C GLU A 63 2.02 2.78 -10.04
N ALA A 64 2.93 2.85 -9.05
CA ALA A 64 2.92 1.94 -7.90
C ALA A 64 1.63 2.06 -7.08
N GLY A 65 1.14 3.29 -6.85
CA GLY A 65 -0.11 3.55 -6.15
C GLY A 65 -1.32 2.99 -6.88
N VAL A 66 -1.40 3.17 -8.21
CA VAL A 66 -2.44 2.60 -9.08
C VAL A 66 -2.41 1.07 -9.05
N ALA A 67 -1.23 0.46 -9.12
CA ALA A 67 -1.07 -0.98 -9.07
C ALA A 67 -1.60 -1.55 -7.73
N LEU A 68 -1.27 -0.93 -6.59
CA LEU A 68 -1.83 -1.32 -5.29
C LEU A 68 -3.35 -1.08 -5.19
N ARG A 69 -3.84 0.04 -5.73
CA ARG A 69 -5.28 0.37 -5.72
C ARG A 69 -6.11 -0.65 -6.51
N ALA A 70 -5.56 -1.19 -7.58
CA ALA A 70 -6.20 -2.25 -8.36
C ALA A 70 -6.48 -3.49 -7.50
N TYR A 71 -5.59 -3.82 -6.55
CA TYR A 71 -5.80 -4.92 -5.61
C TYR A 71 -6.80 -4.60 -4.50
N HIS A 72 -6.87 -3.34 -4.06
CA HIS A 72 -7.88 -2.91 -3.11
C HIS A 72 -9.30 -2.99 -3.72
N ARG A 73 -9.48 -2.47 -4.95
CA ARG A 73 -10.81 -2.36 -5.59
C ARG A 73 -11.26 -3.59 -6.38
N GLY A 74 -10.33 -4.39 -6.90
CA GLY A 74 -10.62 -5.31 -8.00
C GLY A 74 -10.45 -6.80 -7.74
N TRP A 75 -10.04 -7.25 -6.55
CA TRP A 75 -9.55 -8.64 -6.41
C TRP A 75 -10.18 -9.54 -5.35
N SER A 76 -9.84 -10.84 -5.54
CA SER A 76 -10.48 -12.03 -4.97
C SER A 76 -10.51 -12.05 -3.44
N THR A 77 -11.46 -12.81 -2.88
CA THR A 77 -11.56 -13.07 -1.42
C THR A 77 -10.22 -13.50 -0.82
N ALA A 78 -9.39 -14.24 -1.57
CA ALA A 78 -8.06 -14.66 -1.13
C ALA A 78 -7.12 -13.48 -0.83
N VAL A 79 -7.13 -12.46 -1.67
CA VAL A 79 -6.31 -11.24 -1.50
C VAL A 79 -6.79 -10.45 -0.30
N ARG A 80 -8.11 -10.34 -0.09
CA ARG A 80 -8.69 -9.70 1.09
C ARG A 80 -8.33 -10.43 2.37
N MET A 81 -8.48 -11.77 2.38
CA MET A 81 -8.12 -12.60 3.53
C MET A 81 -6.63 -12.53 3.82
N TRP A 82 -5.79 -12.52 2.78
CA TRP A 82 -4.35 -12.36 2.94
C TRP A 82 -3.98 -10.99 3.52
N SER A 83 -4.51 -9.91 2.94
CA SER A 83 -4.30 -8.56 3.45
C SER A 83 -4.78 -8.43 4.89
N TRP A 84 -5.94 -8.98 5.24
CA TRP A 84 -6.42 -8.99 6.62
C TRP A 84 -5.48 -9.78 7.55
N GLY A 85 -5.09 -11.00 7.17
CA GLY A 85 -4.22 -11.86 7.97
C GLY A 85 -2.84 -11.27 8.23
N TRP A 86 -2.32 -10.46 7.30
CA TRP A 86 -1.03 -9.77 7.42
C TRP A 86 -1.14 -8.30 7.87
N GLY A 87 -2.35 -7.80 8.10
CA GLY A 87 -2.60 -6.42 8.50
C GLY A 87 -2.21 -5.40 7.43
N TYR A 88 -2.36 -5.72 6.15
CA TYR A 88 -2.14 -4.79 5.05
C TYR A 88 -3.33 -3.83 4.91
N ASP A 89 -3.03 -2.54 5.04
CA ASP A 89 -3.93 -1.45 4.69
C ASP A 89 -3.54 -0.93 3.30
N LEU A 90 -4.13 -1.55 2.26
CA LEU A 90 -3.83 -1.21 0.87
C LEU A 90 -4.33 0.19 0.49
N ASP A 91 -5.40 0.67 1.14
CA ASP A 91 -5.93 1.99 0.85
C ASP A 91 -5.01 3.08 1.40
N LEU A 92 -4.59 2.95 2.65
CA LEU A 92 -3.59 3.84 3.25
C LEU A 92 -2.27 3.78 2.49
N ALA A 93 -1.81 2.60 2.09
CA ALA A 93 -0.59 2.45 1.29
C ALA A 93 -0.67 3.22 -0.04
N THR A 94 -1.79 3.12 -0.75
CA THR A 94 -2.04 3.89 -1.97
C THR A 94 -2.04 5.39 -1.69
N GLN A 95 -2.70 5.84 -0.62
CA GLN A 95 -2.72 7.26 -0.23
C GLN A 95 -1.31 7.79 0.06
N CYS A 96 -0.47 7.02 0.77
CA CYS A 96 0.91 7.40 1.02
C CYS A 96 1.72 7.55 -0.28
N LEU A 97 1.57 6.63 -1.24
CA LEU A 97 2.26 6.72 -2.53
C LEU A 97 1.82 7.94 -3.35
N PHE A 98 0.52 8.24 -3.36
CA PHE A 98 0.01 9.44 -4.03
C PHE A 98 0.47 10.71 -3.33
N GLY A 99 0.48 10.76 -2.00
CA GLY A 99 1.02 11.90 -1.26
C GLY A 99 2.50 12.15 -1.53
N LEU A 100 3.31 11.09 -1.67
CA LEU A 100 4.71 11.22 -2.10
C LEU A 100 4.82 11.71 -3.55
N ALA A 101 3.96 11.21 -4.46
CA ALA A 101 3.95 11.65 -5.85
C ALA A 101 3.55 13.13 -5.98
N GLU A 102 2.57 13.58 -5.21
CA GLU A 102 2.15 14.98 -5.12
C GLU A 102 3.27 15.87 -4.57
N GLY A 103 3.98 15.41 -3.52
CA GLY A 103 5.13 16.13 -2.97
C GLY A 103 6.24 16.39 -3.99
N ALA A 104 6.44 15.49 -4.95
CA ALA A 104 7.39 15.67 -6.06
C ALA A 104 6.91 16.69 -7.12
N ARG A 105 5.59 16.85 -7.29
CA ARG A 105 4.98 17.77 -8.28
C ARG A 105 4.63 19.14 -7.72
N SER A 106 4.55 19.27 -6.39
CA SER A 106 4.11 20.48 -5.71
C SER A 106 5.05 21.65 -5.95
N ASP A 107 4.46 22.83 -6.18
CA ASP A 107 5.18 24.12 -6.24
C ASP A 107 5.64 24.61 -4.85
N ALA A 108 5.12 24.00 -3.79
CA ALA A 108 5.54 24.25 -2.41
C ALA A 108 6.44 23.10 -1.90
N PRO A 109 7.58 23.41 -1.25
CA PRO A 109 8.43 22.40 -0.65
C PRO A 109 7.68 21.70 0.48
N THR A 110 7.57 20.37 0.38
CA THR A 110 7.13 19.53 1.50
C THR A 110 8.29 19.41 2.50
N SER A 111 8.03 19.31 3.81
CA SER A 111 9.13 19.12 4.76
C SER A 111 9.75 17.71 4.59
N PRO A 112 11.07 17.55 4.76
CA PRO A 112 11.72 16.24 4.72
C PRO A 112 11.13 15.27 5.75
N ASP A 113 10.76 15.78 6.92
CA ASP A 113 10.12 15.00 7.98
C ASP A 113 8.73 14.51 7.57
N ALA A 114 7.92 15.32 6.88
CA ALA A 114 6.63 14.89 6.38
C ALA A 114 6.79 13.76 5.36
N ARG A 115 7.72 13.88 4.40
CA ARG A 115 7.98 12.82 3.41
C ARG A 115 8.47 11.53 4.08
N ARG A 116 9.37 11.64 5.06
CA ARG A 116 9.85 10.49 5.84
C ARG A 116 8.73 9.85 6.65
N ASN A 117 7.85 10.64 7.25
CA ASN A 117 6.69 10.15 7.97
C ASN A 117 5.71 9.44 7.05
N THR A 118 5.51 9.93 5.81
CA THR A 118 4.71 9.25 4.79
C THR A 118 5.33 7.92 4.37
N LEU A 119 6.66 7.84 4.20
CA LEU A 119 7.35 6.57 3.95
C LEU A 119 7.19 5.60 5.14
N ASN A 120 7.31 6.08 6.37
CA ASN A 120 7.10 5.25 7.57
C ASN A 120 5.65 4.76 7.67
N ALA A 121 4.68 5.60 7.31
CA ALA A 121 3.27 5.22 7.25
C ALA A 121 3.04 4.13 6.21
N LEU A 122 3.68 4.23 5.03
CA LEU A 122 3.65 3.18 4.01
C LEU A 122 4.23 1.86 4.53
N TYR A 123 5.37 1.88 5.25
CA TYR A 123 5.91 0.68 5.86
C TYR A 123 4.94 0.05 6.86
N ILE A 124 4.22 0.85 7.64
CA ILE A 124 3.24 0.34 8.58
C ILE A 124 2.03 -0.24 7.84
N ALA A 125 1.49 0.48 6.86
CA ALA A 125 0.36 0.08 6.03
C ALA A 125 0.62 -1.24 5.30
N LEU A 126 1.86 -1.50 4.87
CA LEU A 126 2.26 -2.74 4.22
C LEU A 126 2.87 -3.77 5.20
N ALA A 127 2.73 -3.58 6.52
CA ALA A 127 3.30 -4.42 7.57
C ALA A 127 4.82 -4.72 7.42
N ALA A 128 5.57 -3.77 6.87
CA ALA A 128 7.03 -3.77 6.68
C ALA A 128 7.80 -3.06 7.81
N HIS A 129 7.13 -2.61 8.86
CA HIS A 129 7.67 -1.74 9.91
C HIS A 129 8.67 -2.38 10.88
N LYS A 130 9.01 -3.67 10.75
CA LYS A 130 9.85 -4.39 11.73
C LYS A 130 11.27 -3.82 11.90
N HIS A 131 11.77 -3.10 10.90
CA HIS A 131 13.07 -2.44 10.93
C HIS A 131 13.03 -1.06 11.61
N LEU A 132 11.84 -0.55 11.92
CA LEU A 132 11.65 0.74 12.56
C LEU A 132 11.69 0.61 14.09
N PRO A 133 12.21 1.61 14.82
CA PRO A 133 12.07 1.68 16.27
C PRO A 133 10.60 1.68 16.69
N ARG A 134 10.29 1.04 17.82
CA ARG A 134 8.92 0.96 18.34
C ARG A 134 8.29 2.35 18.54
N GLU A 135 9.05 3.29 19.09
CA GLU A 135 8.61 4.67 19.29
C GLU A 135 8.18 5.35 17.99
N THR A 136 8.91 5.12 16.90
CA THR A 136 8.55 5.61 15.56
C THR A 136 7.26 4.97 15.07
N VAL A 137 7.11 3.65 15.24
CA VAL A 137 5.89 2.95 14.85
C VAL A 137 4.67 3.50 15.60
N ASP A 138 4.79 3.70 16.91
CA ASP A 138 3.71 4.20 17.76
C ASP A 138 3.37 5.67 17.45
N ALA A 139 4.38 6.50 17.16
CA ALA A 139 4.17 7.88 16.73
C ALA A 139 3.39 7.94 15.40
N ILE A 140 3.81 7.15 14.40
CA ILE A 140 3.16 7.15 13.08
C ILE A 140 1.76 6.54 13.14
N ARG A 141 1.53 5.47 13.92
CA ARG A 141 0.18 4.93 14.13
C ARG A 141 -0.77 5.97 14.74
N ARG A 142 -0.29 6.74 15.73
CA ARG A 142 -1.07 7.84 16.31
C ARG A 142 -1.38 8.92 15.28
N MET A 143 -0.39 9.31 14.48
CA MET A 143 -0.58 10.28 13.40
C MET A 143 -1.62 9.79 12.37
N ILE A 144 -1.54 8.53 11.93
CA ILE A 144 -2.53 7.92 11.02
C ILE A 144 -3.94 7.99 11.61
N ALA A 145 -4.10 7.58 12.88
CA ALA A 145 -5.40 7.57 13.55
C ALA A 145 -5.99 8.99 13.68
N GLN A 146 -5.16 9.99 13.99
CA GLN A 146 -5.57 11.39 14.05
C GLN A 146 -6.03 11.91 12.70
N THR A 147 -5.27 11.63 11.62
CA THR A 147 -5.64 12.04 10.26
C THR A 147 -6.94 11.39 9.80
N GLN A 148 -7.14 10.10 10.07
CA GLN A 148 -8.39 9.39 9.74
C GLN A 148 -9.59 9.97 10.48
N THR A 149 -9.42 10.30 11.77
CA THR A 149 -10.49 10.92 12.58
C THR A 149 -10.85 12.31 12.03
N ALA A 150 -9.86 13.15 11.74
CA ALA A 150 -10.07 14.49 11.18
C ALA A 150 -10.80 14.45 9.81
N SER A 151 -10.46 13.49 8.95
CA SER A 151 -11.14 13.29 7.67
C SER A 151 -12.60 12.87 7.85
N HIS A 152 -12.89 12.03 8.85
CA HIS A 152 -14.27 11.62 9.18
C HIS A 152 -15.11 12.77 9.73
N ASP A 153 -14.54 13.60 10.60
CA ASP A 153 -15.24 14.77 11.17
C ASP A 153 -15.54 15.81 10.08
N THR A 154 -14.61 16.02 9.14
CA THR A 154 -14.81 16.92 7.99
C THR A 154 -15.92 16.41 7.06
N ALA A 155 -15.92 15.12 6.70
CA ALA A 155 -16.96 14.53 5.86
C ALA A 155 -18.37 14.60 6.51
N ARG A 156 -18.43 14.51 7.84
CA ARG A 156 -19.68 14.63 8.60
C ARG A 156 -20.17 16.08 8.70
N ALA A 157 -19.25 17.05 8.77
CA ALA A 157 -19.57 18.47 8.77
C ALA A 157 -20.10 18.96 7.41
N ASP A 158 -19.58 18.41 6.31
CA ASP A 158 -19.97 18.78 4.94
C ASP A 158 -21.24 18.08 4.42
N GLY A 159 -21.90 17.24 5.25
CA GLY A 159 -23.23 16.69 4.95
C GLY A 159 -23.31 15.71 3.78
N THR A 160 -22.18 15.13 3.35
CA THR A 160 -22.18 14.15 2.25
C THR A 160 -22.49 12.75 2.80
N PRO A 161 -23.63 12.12 2.48
CA PRO A 161 -23.93 10.77 2.96
C PRO A 161 -23.01 9.75 2.28
N SER A 162 -22.47 8.83 3.09
CA SER A 162 -21.65 7.68 2.66
C SER A 162 -22.46 6.64 1.90
#